data_AF-A0A8T2VBK7-F1
#
_entry.id   AF-A0A8T2VBK7-F1
#
_cell.length_a   1.000
_cell.length_b   1.000
_cell.length_c   1.000
_cell.angle_alpha   90.00
_cell.angle_beta   90.00
_cell.angle_gamma   90.00
#
_symmetry.space_group_name_H-M   'P 1'
#
loop_
_entity.id
_entity.type
_entity.pdbx_description
1 polymer ?
#
loop_
_entity_poly.entity_id
_entity_poly.type
_entity_poly.pdbx_seq_one_letter_code
_entity_poly.pdbx_strand_id
1 'polypeptide(L)'
;MNADVIQGNGAPSLAVFRPDISSLMTEIAQFLNQNGAPYTINIYPFISLHDDPNFPIDYAFFDGSQHPVQDGTLVYQNVFDASFDSLVAALAAAGPYGNMKIIVGEIGWPTDGDINANVEYAKKFNQGFLNHVLSNLGTPRRPNQAVEFYLFSLIDEDMKSIQPGNFERHWGIFEYDGKSKYSLSLTGANGQVLVQASGVKYLTNEWCIYNPSSGDQSKLGDSITYACENSDCTSLGYGCSCNEYLDAAGNASYAFNQYFQRFNQGPGTCDFNGLGHVVTKDPSKGSCDFIIQIAEPAVISNQYSSGSGGGGGGGSGSGVVGGYRMLWGSSASLMLATLSMLLHLFCFILT
;
A
#
# COMPACT_ATOMS: atom_id res chain seq x y z
N MET A 1 4.33 -0.47 16.34
CA MET A 1 5.67 -1.07 16.19
C MET A 1 5.55 -2.17 15.15
N ASN A 2 6.48 -2.33 14.21
CA ASN A 2 6.40 -3.43 13.25
C ASN A 2 6.79 -4.77 13.89
N ALA A 3 6.35 -5.88 13.30
CA ALA A 3 6.64 -7.23 13.80
C ALA A 3 8.11 -7.65 13.62
N ASP A 4 8.91 -6.89 12.87
CA ASP A 4 10.35 -7.06 12.67
C ASP A 4 11.20 -6.86 13.94
N VAL A 5 10.59 -6.41 15.04
CA VAL A 5 11.22 -6.36 16.37
C VAL A 5 11.25 -7.74 17.05
N ILE A 6 10.51 -8.71 16.52
CA ILE A 6 10.41 -10.07 17.04
C ILE A 6 11.34 -10.98 16.25
N GLN A 7 12.16 -11.75 16.96
CA GLN A 7 12.91 -12.84 16.37
C GLN A 7 12.15 -14.15 16.57
N GLY A 8 11.71 -14.76 15.47
CA GLY A 8 11.17 -16.11 15.48
C GLY A 8 12.29 -17.15 15.63
N ASN A 9 11.98 -18.28 16.27
CA ASN A 9 12.90 -19.40 16.43
C ASN A 9 12.21 -20.74 16.15
N GLY A 10 11.71 -20.90 14.93
CA GLY A 10 11.06 -22.13 14.44
C GLY A 10 9.58 -22.29 14.82
N ALA A 11 9.17 -21.80 15.99
CA ALA A 11 7.76 -21.85 16.42
C ALA A 11 7.37 -20.55 17.17
N PRO A 12 6.08 -20.13 17.12
CA PRO A 12 5.62 -18.93 17.82
C PRO A 12 5.94 -18.92 19.31
N SER A 13 5.87 -20.06 20.00
CA SER A 13 6.16 -20.16 21.43
C SER A 13 7.59 -19.84 21.83
N LEU A 14 8.53 -19.91 20.88
CA LEU A 14 9.96 -19.65 21.08
C LEU A 14 10.36 -18.23 20.69
N ALA A 15 9.41 -17.41 20.24
CA ALA A 15 9.69 -16.04 19.82
C ALA A 15 10.11 -15.16 21.00
N VAL A 16 11.09 -14.30 20.74
CA VAL A 16 11.63 -13.31 21.68
C VAL A 16 11.76 -11.96 20.99
N PHE A 17 11.90 -10.88 21.75
CA PHE A 17 12.39 -9.64 21.14
C PHE A 17 13.81 -9.84 20.64
N ARG A 18 14.10 -9.28 19.48
CA ARG A 18 15.43 -9.32 18.88
C ARG A 18 16.52 -8.93 19.88
N PRO A 19 17.60 -9.72 20.03
CA PRO A 19 18.61 -9.50 21.06
C PRO A 19 19.21 -8.09 21.07
N ASP A 20 19.47 -7.52 19.88
CA ASP A 20 20.12 -6.23 19.70
C ASP A 20 19.26 -5.03 20.16
N ILE A 21 17.95 -5.21 20.28
CA ILE A 21 16.99 -4.19 20.77
C ILE A 21 16.18 -4.65 21.99
N SER A 22 16.43 -5.86 22.51
CA SER A 22 15.62 -6.53 23.53
C SER A 22 15.46 -5.72 24.82
N SER A 23 16.51 -5.05 25.29
CA SER A 23 16.45 -4.17 26.47
C SER A 23 15.44 -3.04 26.28
N LEU A 24 15.54 -2.33 25.15
CA LEU A 24 14.65 -1.22 24.82
C LEU A 24 13.20 -1.68 24.69
N MET A 25 12.96 -2.79 24.00
CA MET A 25 11.61 -3.35 23.84
C MET A 25 11.01 -3.76 25.19
N THR A 26 11.84 -4.31 26.09
CA THR A 26 11.43 -4.68 27.45
C THR A 26 11.07 -3.45 28.28
N GLU A 27 11.86 -2.38 28.20
CA GLU A 27 11.56 -1.10 28.87
C GLU A 27 10.25 -0.48 28.37
N ILE A 28 9.99 -0.53 27.06
CA ILE A 28 8.72 -0.08 26.47
C ILE A 28 7.56 -0.92 26.99
N ALA A 29 7.67 -2.25 26.97
CA ALA A 29 6.63 -3.15 27.48
C ALA A 29 6.36 -2.90 28.97
N GLN A 30 7.42 -2.71 29.77
CA GLN A 30 7.31 -2.36 31.19
C GLN A 30 6.54 -1.06 31.39
N PHE A 31 6.93 0.00 30.68
CA PHE A 31 6.29 1.31 30.78
C PHE A 31 4.79 1.23 30.43
N LEU A 32 4.46 0.58 29.30
CA LEU A 32 3.06 0.40 28.88
C LEU A 32 2.26 -0.40 29.92
N ASN A 33 2.82 -1.49 30.43
CA ASN A 33 2.16 -2.33 31.43
C ASN A 33 1.89 -1.58 32.75
N GLN A 34 2.86 -0.79 33.23
CA GLN A 34 2.72 0.01 34.46
C GLN A 34 1.62 1.07 34.36
N ASN A 35 1.31 1.52 33.14
CA ASN A 35 0.30 2.54 32.89
C ASN A 35 -1.03 1.96 32.36
N GLY A 36 -1.17 0.63 32.33
CA GLY A 36 -2.38 -0.03 31.79
C GLY A 36 -2.60 0.21 30.29
N ALA A 37 -1.56 0.57 29.55
CA ALA A 37 -1.63 0.85 28.12
C ALA A 37 -1.46 -0.44 27.30
N PRO A 38 -2.14 -0.55 26.14
CA PRO A 38 -1.96 -1.69 25.25
C PRO A 38 -0.60 -1.63 24.53
N TYR A 39 -0.13 -2.79 24.09
CA TYR A 39 1.00 -2.91 23.18
C TYR A 39 0.50 -2.89 21.74
N THR A 40 0.97 -1.94 20.91
CA THR A 40 0.51 -1.82 19.51
C THR A 40 1.55 -2.36 18.53
N ILE A 41 1.13 -3.32 17.70
CA ILE A 41 1.98 -3.98 16.70
C ILE A 41 1.35 -3.95 15.31
N ASN A 42 2.14 -3.76 14.27
CA ASN A 42 1.72 -3.87 12.88
C ASN A 42 2.08 -5.26 12.37
N ILE A 43 1.14 -5.95 11.73
CA ILE A 43 1.31 -7.32 11.25
C ILE A 43 0.98 -7.32 9.76
N TYR A 44 1.89 -7.81 8.94
CA TYR A 44 1.73 -7.80 7.48
C TYR A 44 2.06 -9.17 6.87
N PRO A 45 1.09 -10.10 6.82
CA PRO A 45 1.27 -11.42 6.20
C PRO A 45 1.78 -11.37 4.75
N PHE A 46 1.37 -10.35 3.99
CA PHE A 46 1.84 -10.10 2.64
C PHE A 46 3.38 -10.06 2.54
N ILE A 47 4.07 -9.45 3.53
CA ILE A 47 5.52 -9.30 3.49
C ILE A 47 6.23 -10.65 3.53
N SER A 48 5.65 -11.69 4.14
CA SER A 48 6.22 -13.04 4.11
C SER A 48 6.29 -13.62 2.70
N LEU A 49 5.32 -13.33 1.84
CA LEU A 49 5.34 -13.73 0.42
C LEU A 49 6.26 -12.87 -0.44
N HIS A 50 6.41 -11.59 -0.08
CA HIS A 50 7.35 -10.69 -0.75
C HIS A 50 8.80 -11.08 -0.47
N ASP A 51 9.12 -11.40 0.79
CA ASP A 51 10.49 -11.69 1.24
C ASP A 51 10.94 -13.13 0.92
N ASP A 52 10.01 -14.10 0.90
CA ASP A 52 10.31 -15.51 0.60
C ASP A 52 9.38 -16.06 -0.50
N PRO A 53 9.91 -16.30 -1.72
CA PRO A 53 9.12 -16.86 -2.82
C PRO A 53 8.64 -18.30 -2.57
N ASN A 54 9.17 -19.00 -1.55
CA ASN A 54 8.73 -20.33 -1.16
C ASN A 54 7.74 -20.31 0.00
N PHE A 55 7.38 -19.14 0.52
CA PHE A 55 6.41 -19.04 1.59
C PHE A 55 5.06 -19.65 1.15
N PRO A 56 4.44 -20.53 1.95
CA PRO A 56 3.18 -21.18 1.56
C PRO A 56 2.05 -20.17 1.40
N ILE A 57 1.63 -19.95 0.16
CA ILE A 57 0.61 -18.94 -0.17
C ILE A 57 -0.73 -19.18 0.54
N ASP A 58 -1.12 -20.44 0.73
CA ASP A 58 -2.33 -20.80 1.45
C ASP A 58 -2.27 -20.41 2.93
N TYR A 59 -1.09 -20.45 3.55
CA TYR A 59 -0.85 -20.07 4.93
C TYR A 59 -0.94 -18.55 5.17
N ALA A 60 -0.90 -17.74 4.12
CA ALA A 60 -1.09 -16.30 4.21
C ALA A 60 -2.57 -15.90 4.38
N PHE A 61 -3.52 -16.81 4.13
CA PHE A 61 -4.96 -16.55 4.16
C PHE A 61 -5.68 -17.36 5.26
N PHE A 62 -7.00 -17.23 5.33
CA PHE A 62 -7.82 -17.75 6.43
C PHE A 62 -8.74 -18.92 6.04
N ASP A 63 -8.55 -19.50 4.86
CA ASP A 63 -9.38 -20.59 4.33
C ASP A 63 -8.89 -21.99 4.77
N GLY A 64 -7.91 -22.03 5.68
CA GLY A 64 -7.20 -23.24 6.08
C GLY A 64 -5.94 -23.47 5.22
N SER A 65 -4.92 -24.07 5.83
CA SER A 65 -3.64 -24.31 5.19
C SER A 65 -3.31 -25.81 5.14
N GLN A 66 -2.68 -26.23 4.04
CA GLN A 66 -2.01 -27.54 3.91
C GLN A 66 -0.61 -27.53 4.56
N HIS A 67 -0.13 -26.35 4.96
CA HIS A 67 1.16 -26.11 5.57
C HIS A 67 1.03 -25.49 6.98
N PRO A 68 0.20 -26.06 7.89
CA PRO A 68 0.06 -25.51 9.22
C PRO A 68 1.37 -25.60 10.02
N VAL A 69 1.58 -24.64 10.91
CA VAL A 69 2.70 -24.67 11.85
C VAL A 69 2.25 -25.34 13.15
N GLN A 70 2.90 -26.45 13.50
CA GLN A 70 2.71 -27.14 14.77
C GLN A 70 3.65 -26.56 15.84
N ASP A 71 3.10 -26.13 16.97
CA ASP A 71 3.83 -25.57 18.10
C ASP A 71 3.38 -26.22 19.41
N GLY A 72 4.01 -27.33 19.76
CA GLY A 72 3.56 -28.19 20.86
C GLY A 72 2.15 -28.70 20.60
N THR A 73 1.18 -28.31 21.44
CA THR A 73 -0.24 -28.66 21.26
C THR A 73 -1.01 -27.65 20.43
N LEU A 74 -0.42 -26.50 20.10
CA LEU A 74 -1.06 -25.47 19.30
C LEU A 74 -0.79 -25.71 17.82
N VAL A 75 -1.80 -25.42 17.00
CA VAL A 75 -1.71 -25.52 15.54
C VAL A 75 -2.13 -24.19 14.96
N TYR A 76 -1.25 -23.58 14.18
CA TYR A 76 -1.52 -22.34 13.47
C TYR A 76 -1.86 -22.67 12.03
N GLN A 77 -3.05 -22.25 11.61
CA GLN A 77 -3.57 -22.48 10.25
C GLN A 77 -3.33 -21.29 9.31
N ASN A 78 -2.93 -20.15 9.87
CA ASN A 78 -2.61 -18.94 9.13
C ASN A 78 -1.45 -18.20 9.85
N VAL A 79 -0.70 -17.43 9.08
CA VAL A 79 0.46 -16.69 9.58
C VAL A 79 0.10 -15.51 10.48
N PHE A 80 -1.12 -14.96 10.39
CA PHE A 80 -1.57 -13.90 11.28
C PHE A 80 -1.61 -14.39 12.74
N ASP A 81 -2.24 -15.53 13.00
CA ASP A 81 -2.32 -16.12 14.34
C ASP A 81 -0.92 -16.44 14.88
N ALA A 82 -0.05 -17.01 14.04
CA ALA A 82 1.33 -17.33 14.43
C ALA A 82 2.14 -16.06 14.74
N SER A 83 1.97 -14.99 13.97
CA SER A 83 2.67 -13.72 14.18
C SER A 83 2.19 -13.02 15.44
N PHE A 84 0.87 -13.01 15.67
CA PHE A 84 0.28 -12.45 16.87
C PHE A 84 0.76 -13.20 18.12
N ASP A 85 0.72 -14.54 18.12
CA ASP A 85 1.15 -15.33 19.27
C ASP A 85 2.67 -15.35 19.47
N SER A 86 3.44 -15.06 18.42
CA SER A 86 4.87 -14.77 18.55
C SER A 86 5.13 -13.51 19.37
N LEU A 87 4.33 -12.45 19.20
CA LEU A 87 4.41 -11.27 20.09
C LEU A 87 4.02 -11.63 21.52
N VAL A 88 2.96 -12.42 21.71
CA VAL A 88 2.53 -12.88 23.04
C VAL A 88 3.65 -13.63 23.75
N ALA A 89 4.35 -14.53 23.03
CA ALA A 89 5.50 -15.25 23.55
C ALA A 89 6.67 -14.32 23.88
N ALA A 90 7.01 -13.39 22.99
CA ALA A 90 8.10 -12.44 23.20
C ALA A 90 7.86 -11.53 24.42
N LEU A 91 6.63 -11.05 24.62
CA LEU A 91 6.24 -10.28 25.80
C LEU A 91 6.37 -11.12 27.08
N ALA A 92 5.96 -12.39 27.05
CA ALA A 92 6.10 -13.30 28.19
C ALA A 92 7.57 -13.63 28.51
N ALA A 93 8.43 -13.72 27.48
CA ALA A 93 9.86 -13.95 27.66
C ALA A 93 10.58 -12.70 28.23
N ALA A 94 10.12 -11.50 27.86
CA ALA A 94 10.66 -10.23 28.35
C ALA A 94 10.28 -9.91 29.80
N GLY A 95 9.25 -10.56 30.36
CA GLY A 95 8.80 -10.33 31.73
C GLY A 95 7.33 -10.67 31.95
N PRO A 96 6.67 -10.11 32.98
CA PRO A 96 5.27 -10.38 33.31
C PRO A 96 4.28 -9.67 32.35
N TYR A 97 4.59 -9.64 31.04
CA TYR A 97 3.87 -8.86 30.01
C TYR A 97 3.05 -9.73 29.06
N GLY A 98 3.12 -11.06 29.20
CA GLY A 98 2.41 -12.01 28.32
C GLY A 98 0.89 -11.88 28.31
N ASN A 99 0.29 -11.16 29.25
CA ASN A 99 -1.16 -10.88 29.34
C ASN A 99 -1.53 -9.44 28.95
N MET A 100 -0.58 -8.63 28.50
CA MET A 100 -0.87 -7.26 28.05
C MET A 100 -1.90 -7.26 26.91
N LYS A 101 -2.81 -6.28 26.93
CA LYS A 101 -3.71 -6.01 25.82
C LYS A 101 -2.88 -5.66 24.58
N ILE A 102 -3.22 -6.24 23.44
CA ILE A 102 -2.55 -5.99 22.17
C ILE A 102 -3.55 -5.33 21.23
N ILE A 103 -3.08 -4.32 20.49
CA ILE A 103 -3.78 -3.72 19.36
C ILE A 103 -2.95 -4.01 18.11
N VAL A 104 -3.60 -4.52 17.06
CA VAL A 104 -2.98 -4.64 15.74
C VAL A 104 -3.10 -3.26 15.05
N GLY A 105 -2.03 -2.48 15.10
CA GLY A 105 -2.00 -1.09 14.66
C GLY A 105 -2.17 -0.93 13.15
N GLU A 106 -1.69 -1.90 12.37
CA GLU A 106 -1.84 -1.95 10.92
C GLU A 106 -1.91 -3.42 10.48
N ILE A 107 -2.87 -3.73 9.61
CA ILE A 107 -3.08 -5.04 8.97
C ILE A 107 -3.75 -4.79 7.62
N GLY A 108 -3.33 -5.48 6.58
CA GLY A 108 -3.90 -5.27 5.24
C GLY A 108 -3.20 -6.10 4.18
N TRP A 109 -3.49 -5.80 2.92
CA TRP A 109 -2.85 -6.42 1.76
C TRP A 109 -2.91 -5.48 0.56
N PRO A 110 -1.79 -5.25 -0.14
CA PRO A 110 -1.74 -4.32 -1.28
C PRO A 110 -2.39 -4.91 -2.54
N THR A 111 -2.94 -4.06 -3.41
CA THR A 111 -3.65 -4.51 -4.62
C THR A 111 -2.83 -4.41 -5.91
N ASP A 112 -1.62 -3.89 -5.85
CA ASP A 112 -0.73 -3.71 -6.98
C ASP A 112 0.71 -3.52 -6.47
N GLY A 113 1.70 -3.47 -7.36
CA GLY A 113 3.10 -3.17 -7.03
C GLY A 113 3.96 -4.39 -6.66
N ASP A 114 3.43 -5.61 -6.78
CA ASP A 114 4.12 -6.89 -6.56
C ASP A 114 3.32 -8.04 -7.21
N ILE A 115 3.96 -9.16 -7.56
CA ILE A 115 3.29 -10.34 -8.14
C ILE A 115 2.20 -10.95 -7.21
N ASN A 116 2.35 -10.80 -5.89
CA ASN A 116 1.39 -11.23 -4.88
C ASN A 116 0.48 -10.08 -4.41
N ALA A 117 0.61 -8.88 -4.96
CA ALA A 117 -0.24 -7.73 -4.68
C ALA A 117 -1.24 -7.54 -5.82
N ASN A 118 -2.47 -8.01 -5.60
CA ASN A 118 -3.55 -7.89 -6.58
C ASN A 118 -4.91 -7.76 -5.87
N VAL A 119 -5.92 -7.25 -6.58
CA VAL A 119 -7.27 -7.03 -6.05
C VAL A 119 -7.90 -8.32 -5.50
N GLU A 120 -7.65 -9.47 -6.12
CA GLU A 120 -8.20 -10.76 -5.69
C GLU A 120 -7.63 -11.18 -4.33
N TYR A 121 -6.32 -11.14 -4.16
CA TYR A 121 -5.65 -11.48 -2.91
C TYR A 121 -5.94 -10.48 -1.81
N ALA A 122 -5.99 -9.19 -2.14
CA ALA A 122 -6.35 -8.17 -1.16
C ALA A 122 -7.77 -8.36 -0.62
N LYS A 123 -8.73 -8.66 -1.51
CA LYS A 123 -10.09 -9.01 -1.12
C LYS A 123 -10.12 -10.28 -0.26
N LYS A 124 -9.44 -11.33 -0.71
CA LYS A 124 -9.38 -12.62 -0.02
C LYS A 124 -8.82 -12.46 1.40
N PHE A 125 -7.69 -11.77 1.52
CA PHE A 125 -7.05 -11.52 2.80
C PHE A 125 -7.90 -10.64 3.71
N ASN A 126 -8.30 -9.44 3.26
CA ASN A 126 -9.00 -8.49 4.12
C ASN A 126 -10.37 -9.02 4.56
N GLN A 127 -11.12 -9.68 3.67
CA GLN A 127 -12.40 -10.29 4.07
C GLN A 127 -12.18 -11.50 4.98
N GLY A 128 -11.19 -12.34 4.71
CA GLY A 128 -10.82 -13.50 5.54
C GLY A 128 -10.41 -13.08 6.95
N PHE A 129 -9.56 -12.06 7.05
CA PHE A 129 -9.12 -11.48 8.31
C PHE A 129 -10.31 -10.93 9.12
N LEU A 130 -11.18 -10.13 8.49
CA LEU A 130 -12.38 -9.60 9.15
C LEU A 130 -13.29 -10.72 9.64
N ASN A 131 -13.53 -11.76 8.83
CA ASN A 131 -14.32 -12.91 9.23
C ASN A 131 -13.68 -13.65 10.43
N HIS A 132 -12.36 -13.82 10.42
CA HIS A 132 -11.61 -14.46 11.49
C HIS A 132 -11.75 -13.66 12.81
N VAL A 133 -11.45 -12.37 12.83
CA VAL A 133 -11.50 -11.57 14.08
C VAL A 133 -12.93 -11.38 14.58
N LEU A 134 -13.92 -11.26 13.70
CA LEU A 134 -15.34 -11.13 14.06
C LEU A 134 -15.97 -12.44 14.54
N SER A 135 -15.35 -13.59 14.27
CA SER A 135 -15.78 -14.88 14.82
C SER A 135 -15.56 -14.98 16.34
N ASN A 136 -14.74 -14.09 16.92
CA ASN A 136 -14.31 -14.10 18.32
C ASN A 136 -13.60 -15.39 18.77
N LEU A 137 -13.06 -16.18 17.84
CA LEU A 137 -12.26 -17.36 18.19
C LEU A 137 -10.93 -16.99 18.88
N GLY A 138 -10.39 -15.81 18.59
CA GLY A 138 -9.05 -15.40 19.02
C GLY A 138 -7.95 -16.21 18.33
N THR A 139 -6.76 -16.21 18.91
CA THR A 139 -5.61 -16.98 18.42
C THR A 139 -5.45 -18.28 19.22
N PRO A 140 -4.66 -19.27 18.74
CA PRO A 140 -4.42 -20.51 19.49
C PRO A 140 -3.92 -20.31 20.94
N ARG A 141 -3.06 -19.33 21.19
CA ARG A 141 -2.53 -19.03 22.53
C ARG A 141 -3.43 -18.11 23.36
N ARG A 142 -4.28 -17.30 22.70
CA ARG A 142 -5.27 -16.44 23.36
C ARG A 142 -6.69 -16.72 22.83
N PRO A 143 -7.22 -17.92 23.10
CA PRO A 143 -8.54 -18.30 22.59
C PRO A 143 -9.65 -17.48 23.24
N ASN A 144 -10.71 -17.22 22.47
CA ASN A 144 -11.90 -16.46 22.88
C ASN A 144 -11.60 -15.01 23.32
N GLN A 145 -10.50 -14.43 22.82
CA GLN A 145 -10.19 -13.02 23.03
C GLN A 145 -10.39 -12.24 21.73
N ALA A 146 -11.13 -11.15 21.82
CA ALA A 146 -11.30 -10.23 20.70
C ALA A 146 -9.95 -9.55 20.37
N VAL A 147 -9.67 -9.43 19.08
CA VAL A 147 -8.52 -8.71 18.56
C VAL A 147 -8.97 -7.30 18.17
N GLU A 148 -8.38 -6.28 18.80
CA GLU A 148 -8.54 -4.90 18.37
C GLU A 148 -7.55 -4.59 17.24
N PHE A 149 -8.00 -3.98 16.16
CA PHE A 149 -7.18 -3.76 14.97
C PHE A 149 -7.55 -2.49 14.20
N TYR A 150 -6.64 -2.04 13.34
CA TYR A 150 -6.88 -1.00 12.34
C TYR A 150 -6.47 -1.52 10.96
N LEU A 151 -7.42 -1.50 10.01
CA LEU A 151 -7.16 -1.91 8.64
C LEU A 151 -6.32 -0.84 7.92
N PHE A 152 -5.20 -1.27 7.34
CA PHE A 152 -4.27 -0.44 6.61
C PHE A 152 -4.47 -0.66 5.09
N SER A 153 -4.87 0.33 4.31
CA SER A 153 -5.24 1.72 4.67
C SER A 153 -6.55 2.13 3.99
N LEU A 154 -7.01 3.36 4.23
CA LEU A 154 -8.25 3.85 3.64
C LEU A 154 -8.12 4.05 2.12
N ILE A 155 -7.07 4.74 1.68
CA ILE A 155 -6.79 5.08 0.28
C ILE A 155 -5.35 4.74 -0.08
N ASP A 156 -5.09 4.54 -1.37
CA ASP A 156 -3.73 4.50 -1.90
C ASP A 156 -3.00 5.82 -1.67
N GLU A 157 -1.70 5.73 -1.33
CA GLU A 157 -0.87 6.86 -0.92
C GLU A 157 0.26 7.08 -1.95
N ASP A 158 -0.06 7.79 -3.02
CA ASP A 158 0.81 7.97 -4.21
C ASP A 158 2.14 8.71 -3.93
N MET A 159 2.27 9.36 -2.76
CA MET A 159 3.49 10.01 -2.29
C MET A 159 4.28 9.20 -1.27
N LYS A 160 3.84 7.98 -0.93
CA LYS A 160 4.55 7.11 -0.01
C LYS A 160 5.88 6.65 -0.62
N SER A 161 6.86 6.37 0.24
CA SER A 161 8.12 5.74 -0.17
C SER A 161 7.82 4.40 -0.84
N ILE A 162 8.56 4.05 -1.89
CA ILE A 162 8.44 2.75 -2.59
C ILE A 162 9.37 1.68 -2.01
N GLN A 163 9.84 1.87 -0.78
CA GLN A 163 10.71 0.92 -0.09
C GLN A 163 9.90 0.13 0.93
N PRO A 164 10.00 -1.22 0.93
CA PRO A 164 10.95 -2.01 0.15
C PRO A 164 10.50 -2.32 -1.29
N GLY A 165 9.23 -2.07 -1.64
CA GLY A 165 8.73 -2.32 -2.99
C GLY A 165 7.64 -1.35 -3.45
N ASN A 166 7.31 -1.44 -4.74
CA ASN A 166 6.29 -0.63 -5.39
C ASN A 166 4.91 -0.75 -4.72
N PHE A 167 4.62 -1.90 -4.11
CA PHE A 167 3.38 -2.19 -3.39
C PHE A 167 3.06 -1.22 -2.25
N GLU A 168 4.05 -0.50 -1.73
CA GLU A 168 3.88 0.46 -0.63
C GLU A 168 2.84 1.53 -0.91
N ARG A 169 2.55 1.85 -2.18
CA ARG A 169 1.55 2.87 -2.55
C ARG A 169 0.13 2.30 -2.71
N HIS A 170 -0.07 0.99 -2.59
CA HIS A 170 -1.27 0.28 -3.06
C HIS A 170 -2.08 -0.44 -1.98
N TRP A 171 -1.96 -0.02 -0.72
CA TRP A 171 -2.62 -0.66 0.44
C TRP A 171 -4.07 -0.21 0.67
N GLY A 172 -4.54 0.80 -0.06
CA GLY A 172 -5.88 1.34 0.10
C GLY A 172 -6.96 0.30 -0.19
N ILE A 173 -8.04 0.34 0.59
CA ILE A 173 -9.30 -0.34 0.26
C ILE A 173 -10.13 0.47 -0.75
N PHE A 174 -9.87 1.78 -0.86
CA PHE A 174 -10.39 2.68 -1.88
C PHE A 174 -9.27 3.22 -2.77
N GLU A 175 -9.61 3.58 -4.00
CA GLU A 175 -8.78 4.40 -4.90
C GLU A 175 -8.72 5.85 -4.39
N TYR A 176 -7.89 6.68 -5.03
CA TYR A 176 -7.71 8.10 -4.69
C TYR A 176 -9.02 8.92 -4.71
N ASP A 177 -10.01 8.48 -5.47
CA ASP A 177 -11.32 9.12 -5.63
C ASP A 177 -12.42 8.55 -4.73
N GLY A 178 -12.08 7.60 -3.85
CA GLY A 178 -13.04 6.94 -2.98
C GLY A 178 -13.87 5.86 -3.69
N LYS A 179 -13.51 5.44 -4.89
CA LYS A 179 -14.04 4.21 -5.52
C LYS A 179 -13.51 2.99 -4.77
N SER A 180 -14.39 2.07 -4.41
CA SER A 180 -13.99 0.84 -3.72
C SER A 180 -13.22 -0.07 -4.66
N LYS A 181 -12.02 -0.53 -4.26
CA LYS A 181 -11.16 -1.37 -5.11
C LYS A 181 -11.67 -2.81 -5.22
N TYR A 182 -12.39 -3.27 -4.19
CA TYR A 182 -13.08 -4.55 -4.15
C TYR A 182 -14.27 -4.48 -3.20
N SER A 183 -15.17 -5.46 -3.31
CA SER A 183 -16.26 -5.62 -2.35
C SER A 183 -15.70 -6.15 -1.02
N LEU A 184 -15.91 -5.39 0.05
CA LEU A 184 -15.48 -5.70 1.41
C LEU A 184 -16.60 -5.37 2.38
N SER A 185 -16.89 -6.28 3.32
CA SER A 185 -17.82 -6.04 4.42
C SER A 185 -17.08 -5.97 5.75
N LEU A 186 -17.11 -4.79 6.38
CA LEU A 186 -16.49 -4.52 7.69
C LEU A 186 -17.19 -5.22 8.86
N THR A 187 -18.38 -5.78 8.62
CA THR A 187 -19.20 -6.46 9.64
C THR A 187 -19.39 -7.95 9.34
N GLY A 188 -18.50 -8.54 8.51
CA GLY A 188 -18.47 -9.97 8.19
C GLY A 188 -19.28 -10.34 6.94
N ALA A 189 -19.31 -11.62 6.60
CA ALA A 189 -19.82 -12.12 5.30
C ALA A 189 -21.25 -11.69 4.89
N ASN A 190 -22.12 -11.34 5.84
CA ASN A 190 -23.50 -10.90 5.59
C ASN A 190 -23.72 -9.39 5.84
N GLY A 191 -22.64 -8.66 6.08
CA GLY A 191 -22.69 -7.23 6.37
C GLY A 191 -22.83 -6.36 5.12
N GLN A 192 -23.07 -5.07 5.34
CA GLN A 192 -23.05 -4.09 4.26
C GLN A 192 -21.64 -3.94 3.69
N VAL A 193 -21.56 -3.92 2.37
CA VAL A 193 -20.31 -3.69 1.66
C VAL A 193 -19.96 -2.22 1.65
N LEU A 194 -18.67 -1.92 1.47
CA LEU A 194 -18.19 -0.56 1.28
C LEU A 194 -18.98 0.16 0.17
N VAL A 195 -19.29 1.43 0.41
CA VAL A 195 -19.95 2.31 -0.54
C VAL A 195 -18.94 3.32 -1.03
N GLN A 196 -18.86 3.48 -2.35
CA GLN A 196 -17.97 4.47 -2.97
C GLN A 196 -18.38 5.91 -2.65
N ALA A 197 -17.42 6.83 -2.69
CA ALA A 197 -17.70 8.25 -2.60
C ALA A 197 -18.66 8.70 -3.72
N SER A 198 -19.48 9.72 -3.43
CA SER A 198 -20.43 10.28 -4.38
C SER A 198 -20.16 11.76 -4.61
N GLY A 199 -20.52 12.26 -5.80
CA GLY A 199 -20.32 13.67 -6.15
C GLY A 199 -18.88 14.06 -6.49
N VAL A 200 -17.99 13.08 -6.68
CA VAL A 200 -16.61 13.31 -7.13
C VAL A 200 -16.64 13.98 -8.51
N LYS A 201 -15.86 15.04 -8.65
CA LYS A 201 -15.66 15.75 -9.92
C LYS A 201 -14.26 15.46 -10.40
N TYR A 202 -14.13 15.06 -11.66
CA TYR A 202 -12.85 14.80 -12.30
C TYR A 202 -12.47 15.95 -13.22
N LEU A 203 -11.20 16.01 -13.58
CA LEU A 203 -10.72 16.83 -14.68
C LEU A 203 -11.35 16.35 -16.01
N THR A 204 -11.05 17.07 -17.10
CA THR A 204 -11.51 16.71 -18.43
C THR A 204 -10.99 15.34 -18.86
N ASN A 205 -11.77 14.63 -19.70
CA ASN A 205 -11.41 13.32 -20.26
C ASN A 205 -10.32 13.46 -21.33
N GLU A 206 -9.12 13.79 -20.85
CA GLU A 206 -7.92 14.02 -21.62
C GLU A 206 -6.77 13.23 -20.97
N TRP A 207 -5.96 12.59 -21.80
CA TRP A 207 -4.80 11.82 -21.38
C TRP A 207 -3.57 12.26 -22.15
N CYS A 208 -2.42 12.30 -21.48
CA CYS A 208 -1.15 12.53 -22.16
C CYS A 208 -0.54 11.20 -22.59
N ILE A 209 -0.34 11.00 -23.89
CA ILE A 209 0.27 9.77 -24.42
C ILE A 209 1.53 10.08 -25.23
N TYR A 210 2.41 9.08 -25.30
CA TYR A 210 3.65 9.18 -26.05
C TYR A 210 3.39 9.17 -27.57
N ASN A 211 4.09 10.05 -28.28
CA ASN A 211 4.09 10.18 -29.74
C ASN A 211 5.44 9.70 -30.32
N PRO A 212 5.52 8.53 -30.95
CA PRO A 212 6.76 8.03 -31.55
C PRO A 212 7.16 8.76 -32.83
N SER A 213 6.30 9.63 -33.38
CA SER A 213 6.53 10.34 -34.66
C SER A 213 6.89 11.82 -34.46
N SER A 214 7.04 12.28 -33.22
CA SER A 214 7.30 13.69 -32.88
C SER A 214 8.35 13.80 -31.78
N GLY A 215 8.93 14.98 -31.60
CA GLY A 215 9.87 15.26 -30.51
C GLY A 215 11.25 14.61 -30.66
N ASP A 216 12.13 14.91 -29.72
CA ASP A 216 13.47 14.34 -29.68
C ASP A 216 13.45 12.95 -29.04
N GLN A 217 13.41 11.92 -29.89
CA GLN A 217 13.35 10.51 -29.46
C GLN A 217 14.53 10.10 -28.58
N SER A 218 15.67 10.80 -28.64
CA SER A 218 16.80 10.56 -27.75
C SER A 218 16.50 10.93 -26.29
N LYS A 219 15.45 11.71 -26.05
CA LYS A 219 14.97 12.17 -24.73
C LYS A 219 13.87 11.33 -24.12
N LEU A 220 13.47 10.22 -24.76
CA LEU A 220 12.39 9.37 -24.26
C LEU A 220 12.71 8.81 -22.86
N GLY A 221 13.89 8.23 -22.67
CA GLY A 221 14.30 7.70 -21.37
C GLY A 221 14.28 8.77 -20.27
N ASP A 222 14.94 9.91 -20.52
CA ASP A 222 14.98 11.05 -19.59
C ASP A 222 13.57 11.55 -19.24
N SER A 223 12.67 11.60 -20.23
CA SER A 223 11.29 12.08 -20.04
C SER A 223 10.44 11.12 -19.21
N ILE A 224 10.60 9.81 -19.42
CA ILE A 224 9.94 8.77 -18.61
C ILE A 224 10.45 8.85 -17.17
N THR A 225 11.77 8.92 -16.98
CA THR A 225 12.38 9.07 -15.64
C THR A 225 11.85 10.32 -14.95
N TYR A 226 11.86 11.48 -15.60
CA TYR A 226 11.34 12.72 -15.04
C TYR A 226 9.86 12.61 -14.64
N ALA A 227 9.04 12.00 -15.49
CA ALA A 227 7.63 11.79 -15.20
C ALA A 227 7.46 10.91 -13.94
N CYS A 228 8.16 9.80 -13.84
CA CYS A 228 8.06 8.85 -12.73
C CYS A 228 8.74 9.29 -11.43
N GLU A 229 9.71 10.21 -11.48
CA GLU A 229 10.26 10.86 -10.28
C GLU A 229 9.27 11.88 -9.68
N ASN A 230 8.37 12.43 -10.51
CA ASN A 230 7.45 13.48 -10.12
C ASN A 230 5.99 13.03 -10.07
N SER A 231 5.70 11.74 -10.28
CA SER A 231 4.37 11.13 -10.24
C SER A 231 4.46 9.63 -9.88
N ASP A 232 3.34 8.93 -9.83
CA ASP A 232 3.33 7.51 -9.44
C ASP A 232 3.29 6.56 -10.65
N CYS A 233 4.43 5.94 -10.95
CA CYS A 233 4.56 4.92 -12.00
C CYS A 233 4.67 3.49 -11.46
N THR A 234 4.36 3.26 -10.18
CA THR A 234 4.65 1.97 -9.52
C THR A 234 3.89 0.78 -10.12
N SER A 235 2.76 1.02 -10.79
CA SER A 235 1.98 0.02 -11.53
C SER A 235 2.66 -0.53 -12.79
N LEU A 236 3.78 0.07 -13.25
CA LEU A 236 4.55 -0.41 -14.40
C LEU A 236 5.55 -1.54 -14.07
N GLY A 237 5.74 -1.84 -12.78
CA GLY A 237 6.71 -2.85 -12.34
C GLY A 237 6.37 -4.26 -12.82
N TYR A 238 7.33 -5.18 -12.70
CA TYR A 238 7.08 -6.60 -12.96
C TYR A 238 6.00 -7.15 -12.00
N GLY A 239 5.05 -7.93 -12.53
CA GLY A 239 3.94 -8.48 -11.76
C GLY A 239 2.87 -7.46 -11.34
N CYS A 240 3.01 -6.20 -11.73
CA CYS A 240 2.05 -5.13 -11.44
C CYS A 240 0.92 -5.09 -12.48
N SER A 241 -0.14 -4.32 -12.19
CA SER A 241 -1.39 -4.25 -12.96
C SER A 241 -1.23 -3.84 -14.43
N CYS A 242 -0.15 -3.14 -14.80
CA CYS A 242 0.12 -2.74 -16.17
C CYS A 242 1.08 -3.66 -16.93
N ASN A 243 1.77 -4.56 -16.24
CA ASN A 243 2.94 -5.27 -16.78
C ASN A 243 2.63 -6.09 -18.04
N GLU A 244 1.47 -6.75 -18.10
CA GLU A 244 1.08 -7.63 -19.22
C GLU A 244 0.31 -6.91 -20.33
N TYR A 245 -0.14 -5.67 -20.11
CA TYR A 245 -1.07 -4.97 -21.01
C TYR A 245 -0.41 -3.89 -21.85
N LEU A 246 0.76 -3.40 -21.42
CA LEU A 246 1.48 -2.31 -22.07
C LEU A 246 2.75 -2.80 -22.75
N ASP A 247 2.99 -2.31 -23.96
CA ASP A 247 4.30 -2.35 -24.60
C ASP A 247 5.15 -1.13 -24.17
N ALA A 248 6.34 -0.97 -24.74
CA ALA A 248 7.22 0.15 -24.40
C ALA A 248 6.57 1.53 -24.64
N ALA A 249 5.76 1.66 -25.71
CA ALA A 249 5.06 2.91 -26.00
C ALA A 249 3.90 3.16 -25.00
N GLY A 250 3.21 2.09 -24.60
CA GLY A 250 2.22 2.10 -23.53
C GLY A 250 2.83 2.54 -22.20
N ASN A 251 3.97 1.97 -21.81
CA ASN A 251 4.67 2.33 -20.56
C ASN A 251 5.06 3.81 -20.55
N ALA A 252 5.59 4.33 -21.66
CA ALA A 252 5.90 5.76 -21.80
C ALA A 252 4.63 6.62 -21.67
N SER A 253 3.55 6.20 -22.30
CA SER A 253 2.26 6.90 -22.23
C SER A 253 1.71 6.91 -20.81
N TYR A 254 1.82 5.80 -20.07
CA TYR A 254 1.37 5.72 -18.69
C TYR A 254 2.13 6.72 -17.82
N ALA A 255 3.47 6.71 -17.89
CA ALA A 255 4.30 7.67 -17.16
C ALA A 255 3.92 9.12 -17.47
N PHE A 256 3.75 9.45 -18.75
CA PHE A 256 3.35 10.80 -19.17
C PHE A 256 1.97 11.19 -18.64
N ASN A 257 1.00 10.26 -18.65
CA ASN A 257 -0.33 10.51 -18.11
C ASN A 257 -0.28 10.72 -16.59
N GLN A 258 0.44 9.89 -15.84
CA GLN A 258 0.54 10.03 -14.38
C GLN A 258 1.04 11.43 -13.99
N TYR A 259 2.06 11.93 -14.69
CA TYR A 259 2.54 13.31 -14.52
C TYR A 259 1.50 14.33 -14.96
N PHE A 260 0.94 14.21 -16.17
CA PHE A 260 -0.07 15.14 -16.70
C PHE A 260 -1.26 15.34 -15.76
N GLN A 261 -1.78 14.24 -15.19
CA GLN A 261 -2.91 14.26 -14.25
C GLN A 261 -2.52 14.86 -12.89
N ARG A 262 -1.35 14.49 -12.36
CA ARG A 262 -0.84 15.04 -11.09
C ARG A 262 -0.63 16.55 -11.14
N PHE A 263 -0.31 17.10 -12.30
CA PHE A 263 -0.17 18.54 -12.54
C PHE A 263 -1.43 19.19 -13.14
N ASN A 264 -2.61 18.62 -12.85
CA ASN A 264 -3.92 19.18 -13.16
C ASN A 264 -4.14 19.48 -14.66
N GLN A 265 -3.59 18.65 -15.54
CA GLN A 265 -3.66 18.84 -16.99
C GLN A 265 -3.13 20.21 -17.44
N GLY A 266 -2.18 20.77 -16.69
CA GLY A 266 -1.69 22.14 -16.88
C GLY A 266 -1.03 22.34 -18.26
N PRO A 267 -1.05 23.57 -18.82
CA PRO A 267 -0.38 23.85 -20.09
C PRO A 267 1.10 23.44 -20.08
N GLY A 268 1.53 22.71 -21.10
CA GLY A 268 2.91 22.23 -21.25
C GLY A 268 3.27 20.97 -20.45
N THR A 269 2.38 20.47 -19.57
CA THR A 269 2.64 19.25 -18.78
C THR A 269 2.58 17.95 -19.60
N CYS A 270 2.17 18.04 -20.87
CA CYS A 270 2.20 16.94 -21.84
C CYS A 270 3.22 17.14 -22.97
N ASP A 271 4.17 18.07 -22.84
CA ASP A 271 5.13 18.33 -23.93
C ASP A 271 6.23 17.25 -23.99
N PHE A 272 6.93 17.01 -22.88
CA PHE A 272 8.03 16.05 -22.77
C PHE A 272 9.06 16.15 -23.93
N ASN A 273 9.51 17.35 -24.29
CA ASN A 273 10.38 17.60 -25.45
C ASN A 273 9.70 17.26 -26.79
N GLY A 274 8.40 17.60 -26.90
CA GLY A 274 7.54 17.26 -28.03
C GLY A 274 7.20 15.77 -28.19
N LEU A 275 7.53 14.93 -27.19
CA LEU A 275 7.26 13.50 -27.18
C LEU A 275 5.86 13.15 -26.69
N GLY A 276 5.19 14.05 -25.98
CA GLY A 276 3.82 13.85 -25.51
C GLY A 276 2.80 14.55 -26.41
N HIS A 277 1.58 14.03 -26.42
CA HIS A 277 0.42 14.73 -26.96
C HIS A 277 -0.86 14.30 -26.24
N VAL A 278 -1.84 15.20 -26.21
CA VAL A 278 -3.12 14.94 -25.56
C VAL A 278 -4.05 14.17 -26.49
N VAL A 279 -4.73 13.17 -25.94
CA VAL A 279 -5.82 12.44 -26.59
C VAL A 279 -7.07 12.44 -25.73
N THR A 280 -8.23 12.31 -26.36
CA THR A 280 -9.54 12.23 -25.69
C THR A 280 -10.13 10.83 -25.70
N LYS A 281 -9.38 9.85 -26.23
CA LYS A 281 -9.75 8.44 -26.23
C LYS A 281 -8.97 7.75 -25.13
N ASP A 282 -9.70 7.13 -24.20
CA ASP A 282 -9.14 6.38 -23.08
C ASP A 282 -8.12 5.33 -23.56
N PRO A 283 -6.84 5.43 -23.15
CA PRO A 283 -5.79 4.50 -23.52
C PRO A 283 -5.68 3.26 -22.61
N SER A 284 -6.51 3.14 -21.57
CA SER A 284 -6.49 2.04 -20.59
C SER A 284 -6.67 0.67 -21.25
N LYS A 285 -6.03 -0.36 -20.68
CA LYS A 285 -6.05 -1.74 -21.20
C LYS A 285 -6.03 -2.75 -20.06
N GLY A 286 -6.97 -3.70 -20.08
CA GLY A 286 -7.00 -4.77 -19.07
C GLY A 286 -7.18 -4.21 -17.67
N SER A 287 -6.26 -4.52 -16.76
CA SER A 287 -6.19 -3.92 -15.41
C SER A 287 -5.32 -2.66 -15.33
N CYS A 288 -4.75 -2.19 -16.44
CA CYS A 288 -3.95 -0.98 -16.47
C CYS A 288 -4.83 0.25 -16.74
N ASP A 289 -5.20 0.93 -15.65
CA ASP A 289 -6.06 2.10 -15.69
C ASP A 289 -5.24 3.39 -15.83
N PHE A 290 -5.51 4.17 -16.87
CA PHE A 290 -4.98 5.52 -17.03
C PHE A 290 -5.93 6.51 -16.36
N ILE A 291 -5.53 6.96 -15.17
CA ILE A 291 -6.40 7.80 -14.33
C ILE A 291 -6.73 9.16 -14.98
N ILE A 292 -7.79 9.79 -14.47
CA ILE A 292 -8.05 11.22 -14.59
C ILE A 292 -8.11 11.77 -13.17
N GLN A 293 -7.34 12.82 -12.87
CA GLN A 293 -7.30 13.32 -11.49
C GLN A 293 -8.63 13.98 -11.09
N ILE A 294 -8.91 14.00 -9.78
CA ILE A 294 -10.04 14.75 -9.18
C ILE A 294 -9.84 16.25 -9.48
N ALA A 295 -10.90 16.93 -9.91
CA ALA A 295 -10.89 18.36 -10.13
C ALA A 295 -10.92 19.12 -8.80
N GLU A 296 -9.92 19.98 -8.59
CA GLU A 296 -9.96 20.94 -7.49
C GLU A 296 -11.05 22.00 -7.71
N PRO A 297 -11.71 22.51 -6.64
CA PRO A 297 -12.73 23.54 -6.77
C PRO A 297 -12.31 24.78 -7.57
N ALA A 298 -11.04 25.17 -7.51
CA ALA A 298 -10.49 26.31 -8.25
C ALA A 298 -10.43 26.06 -9.77
N VAL A 299 -10.20 24.81 -10.20
CA VAL A 299 -10.20 24.43 -11.61
C VAL A 299 -11.63 24.43 -12.17
N ILE A 300 -12.60 24.01 -11.35
CA ILE A 300 -14.03 24.02 -11.72
C ILE A 300 -14.52 25.46 -12.00
N SER A 301 -14.06 26.46 -11.23
CA SER A 301 -14.44 27.87 -11.48
C SER A 301 -13.89 28.44 -12.79
N ASN A 302 -12.69 28.03 -13.23
CA ASN A 302 -12.09 28.52 -14.47
C ASN A 302 -12.72 27.89 -15.72
N GLN A 303 -13.22 26.65 -15.64
CA GLN A 303 -13.93 26.02 -16.75
C GLN A 303 -15.33 26.62 -16.98
N TYR A 304 -15.97 27.18 -15.95
CA TYR A 304 -17.22 27.92 -16.11
C TYR A 304 -17.02 29.37 -16.58
N SER A 305 -15.85 29.96 -16.32
CA SER A 305 -15.58 31.36 -16.69
C SER A 305 -15.11 31.53 -18.15
N SER A 306 -14.66 30.46 -18.81
CA SER A 306 -14.24 30.50 -20.24
C SER A 306 -15.42 30.39 -21.22
N GLY A 307 -16.66 30.29 -20.73
CA GLY A 307 -17.88 30.21 -21.55
C GLY A 307 -18.53 31.55 -21.93
N SER A 308 -17.93 32.71 -21.62
CA SER A 308 -18.52 34.01 -22.00
C SER A 308 -17.48 35.10 -22.27
N GLY A 309 -17.46 35.62 -23.50
CA GLY A 309 -16.97 36.96 -23.82
C GLY A 309 -15.61 37.04 -24.52
N GLY A 310 -15.64 37.36 -25.83
CA GLY A 310 -14.45 37.77 -26.57
C GLY A 310 -14.03 39.22 -26.27
N GLY A 311 -12.78 39.54 -26.61
CA GLY A 311 -12.22 40.89 -26.63
C GLY A 311 -10.74 40.90 -26.21
N GLY A 312 -9.86 41.36 -27.10
CA GLY A 312 -8.41 41.23 -27.00
C GLY A 312 -7.71 42.23 -26.06
N GLY A 313 -6.37 42.10 -26.00
CA GLY A 313 -5.48 43.08 -25.38
C GLY A 313 -4.30 42.43 -24.67
N GLY A 314 -3.09 42.58 -25.22
CA GLY A 314 -1.86 42.03 -24.66
C GLY A 314 -1.40 42.74 -23.38
N GLY A 315 -0.53 42.05 -22.63
CA GLY A 315 0.13 42.61 -21.45
C GLY A 315 0.97 41.57 -20.72
N SER A 316 2.28 41.77 -20.75
CA SER A 316 3.33 41.03 -20.05
C SER A 316 3.15 41.11 -18.53
N GLY A 317 3.39 40.00 -17.83
CA GLY A 317 3.44 39.99 -16.36
C GLY A 317 3.99 38.69 -15.80
N SER A 318 5.27 38.71 -15.39
CA SER A 318 5.85 37.70 -14.49
C SER A 318 5.07 37.68 -13.18
N GLY A 319 4.51 36.53 -12.84
CA GLY A 319 3.84 36.29 -11.56
C GLY A 319 4.24 34.92 -11.03
N VAL A 320 5.26 34.91 -10.18
CA VAL A 320 5.60 33.76 -9.34
C VAL A 320 4.47 33.62 -8.33
N VAL A 321 3.61 32.61 -8.47
CA VAL A 321 2.62 32.27 -7.45
C VAL A 321 3.16 31.10 -6.65
N GLY A 322 3.68 31.43 -5.46
CA GLY A 322 4.10 30.45 -4.47
C GLY A 322 2.91 29.60 -4.03
N GLY A 323 2.98 28.31 -4.33
CA GLY A 323 2.08 27.30 -3.78
C GLY A 323 2.37 27.09 -2.30
N TYR A 324 1.36 27.30 -1.46
CA TYR A 324 1.40 26.96 -0.05
C TYR A 324 1.60 25.44 0.09
N ARG A 325 2.76 25.03 0.63
CA ARG A 325 2.96 23.66 1.14
C ARG A 325 2.07 23.49 2.36
N MET A 326 0.94 22.79 2.22
CA MET A 326 0.29 22.18 3.37
C MET A 326 1.16 21.00 3.84
N LEU A 327 1.83 21.20 4.98
CA LEU A 327 2.47 20.13 5.73
C LEU A 327 1.37 19.35 6.45
N TRP A 328 0.80 18.35 5.78
CA TRP A 328 0.14 17.26 6.48
C TRP A 328 1.25 16.32 6.94
N GLY A 329 1.37 16.16 8.26
CA GLY A 329 2.32 15.24 8.85
C GLY A 329 1.97 13.81 8.44
N SER A 330 2.64 13.31 7.41
CA SER A 330 2.72 11.87 7.17
C SER A 330 3.34 11.24 8.42
N SER A 331 2.68 10.26 9.01
CA SER A 331 3.29 9.30 9.94
C SER A 331 4.26 8.35 9.21
N ALA A 332 5.05 8.90 8.28
CA ALA A 332 6.20 8.27 7.65
C ALA A 332 7.44 8.67 8.45
N SER A 333 7.67 8.01 9.59
CA SER A 333 8.96 8.05 10.26
C SER A 333 9.19 6.73 10.99
N LEU A 334 10.32 6.10 10.62
CA LEU A 334 10.87 4.81 11.05
C LEU A 334 10.53 3.57 10.19
N MET A 335 10.87 3.62 8.91
CA MET A 335 11.53 2.48 8.25
C MET A 335 12.90 2.95 7.71
N LEU A 336 13.84 3.10 8.65
CA LEU A 336 15.26 3.24 8.38
C LEU A 336 15.99 2.39 9.42
N ALA A 337 16.04 1.09 9.18
CA ALA A 337 17.05 0.20 9.75
C ALA A 337 17.21 -1.03 8.85
N THR A 338 18.22 -0.94 7.99
CA THR A 338 19.05 -2.04 7.46
C THR A 338 18.38 -3.09 6.55
N LEU A 339 18.34 -2.73 5.26
CA LEU A 339 18.56 -3.65 4.16
C LEU A 339 20.00 -4.22 4.27
N SER A 340 20.21 -5.30 5.03
CA SER A 340 21.33 -6.27 4.90
C SER A 340 21.39 -7.18 6.14
N MET A 341 20.54 -8.22 6.19
CA MET A 341 20.87 -9.49 6.85
C MET A 341 19.92 -10.66 6.51
N LEU A 342 19.27 -10.62 5.35
CA LEU A 342 18.44 -11.73 4.82
C LEU A 342 19.28 -12.71 3.98
N LEU A 343 20.37 -13.25 4.54
CA LEU A 343 21.13 -14.31 3.85
C LEU A 343 21.67 -15.44 4.74
N HIS A 344 21.27 -15.57 6.00
CA HIS A 344 21.84 -16.60 6.89
C HIS A 344 20.86 -17.51 7.62
N LEU A 345 19.56 -17.55 7.29
CA LEU A 345 18.62 -18.46 7.96
C LEU A 345 17.85 -19.44 7.06
N PHE A 346 18.30 -19.66 5.81
CA PHE A 346 17.68 -20.62 4.88
C PHE A 346 18.61 -21.75 4.39
N CYS A 347 19.76 -21.98 5.04
CA CYS A 347 20.71 -23.01 4.59
C CYS A 347 20.71 -24.32 5.41
N PHE A 348 19.73 -24.57 6.30
CA PHE A 348 19.73 -25.78 7.13
C PHE A 348 18.37 -26.48 7.25
N ILE A 349 17.59 -26.60 6.17
CA ILE A 349 16.55 -27.64 6.08
C ILE A 349 16.49 -28.20 4.65
N LEU A 350 17.53 -28.96 4.29
CA LEU A 350 17.46 -30.05 3.31
C LEU A 350 18.40 -31.17 3.78
N THR A 351 17.90 -31.96 4.72
CA THR A 351 18.14 -33.40 4.84
C THR A 351 16.82 -34.09 5.12
#